data_AF-I2DV76-F1
#
_entry.id   AF-I2DV76-F1
#
_cell.length_a   1.000
_cell.length_b   1.000
_cell.length_c   1.000
_cell.angle_alpha   90.00
_cell.angle_beta   90.00
_cell.angle_gamma   90.00
#
_symmetry.space_group_name_H-M   'P 1'
#
loop_
_entity.id
_entity.type
_entity.pdbx_description
1 polymer ?
#
loop_
_entity_poly.entity_id
_entity_poly.type
_entity_poly.pdbx_seq_one_letter_code
_entity_poly.pdbx_strand_id
1 'polypeptide(L)'
;MKTTLRLRVAVIASAFAVYHVFMHVQWIVSGCIEFLGSRRCSFENDSNFERMMNVDLLLTCAWTAGAAMAWFAVARARRKAG
;
A
#
# COMPACT_ATOMS: atom_id res chain seq x y z
N MET A 1 0.55 -25.41 -11.51
CA MET A 1 1.59 -24.67 -10.73
C MET A 1 1.56 -23.15 -10.91
N LYS A 2 1.43 -22.57 -12.12
CA LYS A 2 1.44 -21.10 -12.32
C LYS A 2 0.29 -20.34 -11.62
N THR A 3 -0.88 -20.95 -11.47
CA THR A 3 -2.04 -20.37 -10.79
C THR A 3 -1.83 -20.18 -9.28
N THR A 4 -1.18 -21.14 -8.61
CA THR A 4 -0.84 -21.06 -7.19
C THR A 4 0.15 -19.92 -6.90
N LEU A 5 1.11 -19.68 -7.80
CA LEU A 5 2.05 -18.56 -7.68
C LEU A 5 1.33 -17.20 -7.80
N ARG A 6 0.44 -17.05 -8.80
CA ARG A 6 -0.34 -15.81 -9.00
C ARG A 6 -1.23 -15.48 -7.81
N LEU A 7 -1.86 -16.50 -7.22
CA LEU A 7 -2.69 -16.32 -6.02
C LEU A 7 -1.85 -15.84 -4.83
N ARG A 8 -0.67 -16.42 -4.61
CA ARG A 8 0.24 -15.99 -3.54
C ARG A 8 0.68 -14.54 -3.71
N VAL A 9 1.06 -14.15 -4.94
CA VAL A 9 1.42 -12.74 -5.23
C VAL A 9 0.25 -11.81 -4.98
N ALA A 10 -0.98 -12.17 -5.39
CA ALA A 10 -2.16 -11.35 -5.15
C ALA A 10 -2.46 -11.17 -3.65
N VAL A 11 -2.34 -12.25 -2.86
CA VAL A 11 -2.54 -12.18 -1.40
C VAL A 11 -1.47 -11.31 -0.74
N ILE A 12 -0.19 -11.49 -1.09
CA ILE A 12 0.91 -10.69 -0.54
C ILE A 12 0.70 -9.21 -0.89
N ALA A 13 0.47 -8.88 -2.17
CA ALA A 13 0.23 -7.50 -2.58
C ALA A 13 -0.98 -6.86 -1.88
N SER A 14 -2.03 -7.64 -1.63
CA SER A 14 -3.21 -7.18 -0.89
C SER A 14 -2.87 -6.87 0.57
N ALA A 15 -2.07 -7.70 1.24
CA ALA A 15 -1.64 -7.45 2.61
C ALA A 15 -0.83 -6.14 2.72
N PHE A 16 0.11 -5.92 1.79
CA PHE A 16 0.86 -4.67 1.73
C PHE A 16 -0.04 -3.46 1.44
N ALA A 17 -1.00 -3.58 0.52
CA ALA A 17 -1.95 -2.51 0.24
C ALA A 17 -2.77 -2.13 1.48
N VAL A 18 -3.31 -3.11 2.20
CA VAL A 18 -4.08 -2.86 3.43
C VAL A 18 -3.21 -2.23 4.51
N TYR A 19 -1.97 -2.70 4.68
CA TYR A 19 -1.02 -2.13 5.64
C TYR A 19 -0.73 -0.65 5.34
N HIS A 20 -0.42 -0.31 4.09
CA HIS A 20 -0.14 1.07 3.70
C HIS A 20 -1.37 1.97 3.85
N VAL A 21 -2.56 1.52 3.46
CA VAL A 21 -3.81 2.27 3.69
C VAL A 21 -4.03 2.52 5.18
N PHE A 22 -3.83 1.51 6.02
CA PHE A 22 -3.99 1.65 7.46
C PHE A 22 -3.00 2.65 8.04
N MET A 23 -1.70 2.53 7.69
CA MET A 23 -0.67 3.45 8.16
C MET A 23 -0.92 4.89 7.70
N HIS A 24 -1.34 5.08 6.45
CA HIS A 24 -1.69 6.40 5.92
C HIS A 24 -2.81 7.07 6.73
N VAL A 25 -3.87 6.31 7.04
CA VAL A 25 -4.98 6.80 7.87
C VAL A 25 -4.50 7.13 9.29
N GLN A 26 -3.67 6.27 9.89
CA GLN A 26 -3.10 6.52 11.23
C GLN A 26 -2.28 7.82 11.25
N TRP A 27 -1.52 8.11 10.19
CA TRP A 27 -0.69 9.30 10.08
C TRP A 27 -1.50 10.58 9.91
N ILE A 28 -2.56 10.54 9.10
CA ILE A 28 -3.49 11.67 8.96
C ILE A 28 -4.19 11.96 10.29
N VAL A 29 -4.70 10.93 10.98
CA VAL A 29 -5.45 11.10 12.23
C VAL A 29 -4.56 11.57 13.37
N SER A 30 -3.34 11.06 13.47
CA SER A 30 -2.41 11.42 14.54
C SER A 30 -1.68 12.74 14.30
N GLY A 31 -1.63 13.23 13.06
CA GLY A 31 -0.81 14.39 12.68
C GLY A 31 0.70 14.18 12.89
N CYS A 32 1.12 12.94 13.13
CA CYS A 32 2.49 12.55 13.42
C CYS A 32 2.84 11.25 12.68
N ILE A 33 3.86 11.32 11.83
CA ILE A 33 4.39 10.20 11.06
C ILE A 33 5.61 9.65 11.79
N GLU A 34 5.72 8.33 11.87
CA GLU A 34 6.91 7.68 12.39
C GLU A 34 7.66 7.01 11.23
N PHE A 35 8.81 7.58 10.84
CA PHE A 35 9.56 7.17 9.67
C PHE A 35 11.01 6.87 10.07
N LEU A 36 11.49 5.65 9.79
CA LEU A 36 12.85 5.20 10.13
C LEU A 36 13.25 5.42 11.61
N GLY A 37 12.30 5.29 12.55
CA GLY A 37 12.55 5.47 13.98
C GLY A 37 12.60 6.92 14.46
N SER A 38 12.30 7.88 13.58
CA SER A 38 12.11 9.29 13.96
C SER A 38 10.64 9.67 13.80
N ARG A 39 10.04 10.19 14.87
CA ARG A 39 8.67 10.74 14.86
C ARG A 39 8.71 12.18 14.36
N ARG A 40 7.93 12.50 13.33
CA ARG A 40 7.79 13.84 12.73
C ARG A 40 6.33 14.25 12.79
N CYS A 41 6.04 15.37 13.43
CA CYS A 41 4.68 15.91 13.54
C CYS A 41 4.52 17.17 12.68
N SER A 42 3.30 17.43 12.21
CA SER A 42 2.97 18.59 11.37
C SER A 42 3.45 19.90 12.00
N PHE A 43 3.20 20.06 13.31
CA PHE A 43 3.54 21.26 14.09
C PHE A 43 5.03 21.63 14.15
N GLU A 44 5.93 20.68 13.87
CA GLU A 44 7.38 20.90 13.99
C GLU A 44 8.02 21.28 12.65
N ASN A 45 7.45 20.85 11.51
CA ASN A 45 7.89 21.22 10.16
C ASN A 45 6.88 20.78 9.08
N ASP A 46 5.81 21.56 8.85
CA ASP A 46 4.71 21.23 7.94
C ASP A 46 5.18 20.81 6.53
N SER A 47 6.15 21.52 5.94
CA SER A 47 6.65 21.21 4.59
C SER A 47 7.28 19.81 4.44
N ASN A 48 7.97 19.33 5.49
CA ASN A 48 8.54 17.98 5.50
C ASN A 48 7.47 16.93 5.80
N PHE A 49 6.50 17.25 6.64
CA PHE A 49 5.37 16.39 6.94
C PHE A 49 4.50 16.15 5.69
N GLU A 50 4.17 17.21 4.95
CA GLU A 50 3.41 17.15 3.71
C GLU A 50 4.13 16.33 2.63
N ARG A 51 5.45 16.52 2.49
CA ARG A 51 6.27 15.72 1.57
C ARG A 51 6.30 14.25 1.96
N MET A 52 6.45 13.91 3.24
CA MET A 52 6.42 12.52 3.71
C MET A 52 5.05 11.88 3.50
N MET A 53 3.98 12.60 3.80
CA MET A 53 2.60 12.18 3.59
C MET A 53 2.30 11.93 2.10
N ASN A 54 2.82 12.77 1.19
CA ASN A 54 2.69 12.56 -0.25
C ASN A 54 3.44 11.30 -0.74
N VAL A 55 4.64 11.03 -0.20
CA VAL A 55 5.39 9.80 -0.52
C VAL A 55 4.63 8.56 -0.06
N ASP A 56 4.04 8.62 1.13
CA ASP A 56 3.22 7.53 1.66
C ASP A 56 1.95 7.31 0.86
N LEU A 57 1.28 8.39 0.45
CA LEU A 57 0.11 8.32 -0.41
C LEU A 57 0.46 7.67 -1.75
N LEU A 58 1.60 8.02 -2.35
CA LEU A 58 2.08 7.39 -3.58
C LEU A 58 2.35 5.89 -3.40
N LEU A 59 2.99 5.48 -2.30
CA LEU A 59 3.23 4.08 -1.96
C LEU A 59 1.91 3.32 -1.78
N THR A 60 0.96 3.92 -1.05
CA THR A 60 -0.38 3.37 -0.83
C THR A 60 -1.11 3.15 -2.15
N CYS A 61 -1.10 4.16 -3.03
CA CYS A 61 -1.66 4.08 -4.39
C CYS A 61 -0.97 3.01 -5.24
N ALA A 62 0.36 2.91 -5.18
CA ALA A 62 1.11 1.92 -5.94
C ALA A 62 0.76 0.48 -5.50
N TRP A 63 0.70 0.23 -4.19
CA TRP A 63 0.34 -1.08 -3.66
C TRP A 63 -1.11 -1.47 -3.93
N THR A 64 -2.05 -0.53 -3.80
CA THR A 64 -3.47 -0.78 -4.11
C THR A 64 -3.67 -1.08 -5.59
N ALA A 65 -3.04 -0.32 -6.50
CA ALA A 65 -3.05 -0.61 -7.93
C ALA A 65 -2.40 -1.96 -8.25
N GLY A 66 -1.26 -2.27 -7.63
CA GLY A 66 -0.57 -3.55 -7.77
C GLY A 66 -1.43 -4.73 -7.32
N ALA A 67 -2.12 -4.61 -6.18
CA ALA A 67 -3.05 -5.61 -5.67
C ALA A 67 -4.22 -5.83 -6.64
N ALA A 68 -4.83 -4.75 -7.15
CA ALA A 68 -5.90 -4.85 -8.14
C ALA A 68 -5.44 -5.60 -9.40
N MET A 69 -4.28 -5.25 -9.95
CA MET A 69 -3.71 -5.90 -11.14
C MET A 69 -3.37 -7.37 -10.88
N ALA A 70 -2.87 -7.71 -9.69
CA ALA A 70 -2.60 -9.09 -9.31
C ALA A 70 -3.90 -9.93 -9.26
N TRP A 71 -4.99 -9.38 -8.72
CA TRP A 71 -6.29 -10.02 -8.73
C TRP A 71 -6.88 -10.15 -10.13
N PHE A 72 -6.72 -9.14 -10.99
CA PHE A 72 -7.08 -9.26 -12.41
C PHE A 72 -6.32 -10.39 -13.10
N ALA A 73 -5.03 -10.56 -12.80
CA ALA A 73 -4.23 -11.66 -13.36
C ALA A 73 -4.71 -13.03 -12.86
N VAL A 74 -5.12 -13.14 -11.59
CA VAL A 74 -5.72 -14.36 -11.03
C VAL A 74 -7.08 -14.67 -11.69
N ALA A 75 -7.96 -13.67 -11.81
CA ALA A 75 -9.28 -13.83 -12.41
C ALA A 75 -9.19 -14.22 -13.90
N ARG A 76 -8.29 -13.58 -14.67
CA ARG A 76 -8.01 -13.94 -16.07
C ARG A 76 -7.43 -15.35 -16.20
N ALA A 77 -6.59 -15.79 -15.25
CA ALA A 77 -6.05 -17.14 -15.26
C ALA A 77 -7.14 -18.20 -15.09
N ARG A 78 -8.11 -17.96 -14.20
CA ARG A 78 -9.27 -18.84 -14.02
C ARG A 78 -10.13 -18.94 -15.27
N ARG A 79 -10.40 -17.81 -15.95
CA ARG A 79 -11.22 -17.79 -17.18
C ARG A 79 -10.62 -18.55 -18.37
N LYS A 80 -9.29 -18.71 -18.44
CA LYS A 80 -8.62 -19.45 -19.53
C LYS A 80 -8.45 -20.96 -19.25
N ALA A 81 -8.80 -21.41 -18.04
CA ALA A 81 -8.59 -22.79 -17.60
C ALA A 81 -9.87 -23.66 -17.64
N GLY A 82 -11.01 -23.08 -18.04
CA GLY A 82 -12.23 -23.79 -18.44
C GLY A 82 -12.40 -23.68 -19.94
#